data_AF-A0AAD0JJU1-F1
#
_entry.id   AF-A0AAD0JJU1-F1
#
_cell.length_a   1.000
_cell.length_b   1.000
_cell.length_c   1.000
_cell.angle_alpha   90.00
_cell.angle_beta   90.00
_cell.angle_gamma   90.00
#
_symmetry.space_group_name_H-M   'P 1'
#
loop_
_entity.id
_entity.type
_entity.pdbx_description
1 polymer ?
#
loop_
_entity_poly.entity_id
_entity_poly.type
_entity_poly.pdbx_seq_one_letter_code
_entity_poly.pdbx_strand_id
1 'polypeptide(L)'
;MLIVDDAVAIIGSANCNDRSLLGTGDTEIAAVIVDGAAQSMDLGNGVKVITRKFARDLRMKLWRKFLGEEISLNDGKLRGYAESNATRPYYPPFQKMPPESFVLRPAASSTWQEIRKIADLNMIAYRRVFSNTPDDSMARYDAVFNMFPAAGFNEKGHQLRRLYGQPPDLQPEFMIEPSEMVDGVTLSVGRHNVAKAMAFMKDQKNLHGFWVSMPLLWGHGMDDPAAAMPKELIAAAPISISTGSYLASSGRSSSPDQGVEA
;
A
#
# COMPACT_ATOMS: atom_id res chain seq x y z
N MET A 1 17.61 -4.70 2.10
CA MET A 1 18.28 -5.04 0.83
C MET A 1 18.93 -3.79 0.27
N LEU A 2 20.16 -3.90 -0.24
CA LEU A 2 20.92 -2.81 -0.85
C LEU A 2 21.53 -3.30 -2.16
N ILE A 3 21.52 -2.46 -3.21
CA ILE A 3 22.22 -2.72 -4.47
C ILE A 3 23.08 -1.50 -4.78
N VAL A 4 24.36 -1.72 -5.05
CA VAL A 4 25.34 -0.65 -5.34
C VAL A 4 25.95 -0.90 -6.71
N ASP A 5 25.91 0.12 -7.58
CA ASP A 5 26.54 0.18 -8.90
C ASP A 5 26.26 -1.02 -9.83
N ASP A 6 25.10 -1.67 -9.69
CA ASP A 6 24.82 -2.94 -10.38
C ASP A 6 25.93 -3.99 -10.13
N ALA A 7 26.69 -3.88 -9.03
CA ALA A 7 27.91 -4.62 -8.75
C ALA A 7 27.80 -5.50 -7.51
N VAL A 8 27.21 -4.96 -6.44
CA VAL A 8 27.10 -5.61 -5.13
C VAL A 8 25.65 -5.63 -4.72
N ALA A 9 25.16 -6.78 -4.26
CA ALA A 9 23.86 -6.90 -3.63
C ALA A 9 24.01 -7.38 -2.18
N ILE A 10 23.41 -6.67 -1.24
CA ILE A 10 23.31 -7.09 0.16
C ILE A 10 21.85 -7.46 0.44
N ILE A 11 21.64 -8.72 0.84
CA ILE A 11 20.31 -9.28 1.12
C ILE A 11 20.35 -9.89 2.53
N GLY A 12 19.40 -9.52 3.38
CA GLY A 12 19.38 -9.96 4.77
C GLY A 12 18.15 -9.47 5.51
N SER A 13 18.09 -9.81 6.79
CA SER A 13 17.04 -9.41 7.72
C SER A 13 17.25 -8.02 8.33
N ALA A 14 18.49 -7.53 8.34
CA ALA A 14 18.85 -6.25 8.95
C ALA A 14 18.15 -5.06 8.30
N ASN A 15 17.41 -4.30 9.13
CA ASN A 15 16.85 -3.01 8.76
C ASN A 15 17.90 -1.89 8.86
N CYS A 16 17.67 -0.76 8.21
CA CYS A 16 18.53 0.43 8.36
C CYS A 16 18.15 1.18 9.65
N ASN A 17 18.49 0.62 10.82
CA ASN A 17 18.29 1.25 12.13
C ASN A 17 19.29 0.70 13.16
N ASP A 18 19.43 1.39 14.29
CA ASP A 18 20.36 1.03 15.36
C ASP A 18 20.08 -0.36 15.95
N ARG A 19 18.80 -0.74 16.04
CA ARG A 19 18.37 -2.04 16.57
C ARG A 19 18.94 -3.21 15.75
N SER A 20 19.03 -3.08 14.43
CA SER A 20 19.58 -4.10 13.54
C SER A 20 21.10 -3.94 13.31
N LEU A 21 21.66 -2.73 13.40
CA LEU A 21 23.03 -2.44 12.94
C LEU A 21 24.09 -2.31 14.03
N LEU A 22 23.71 -2.04 15.29
CA LEU A 22 24.70 -1.88 16.39
C LEU A 22 25.27 -3.21 16.89
N GLY A 23 24.63 -4.35 16.55
CA GLY A 23 25.03 -5.68 17.03
C GLY A 23 24.69 -5.98 18.49
N THR A 24 24.28 -4.98 19.28
CA THR A 24 23.74 -5.13 20.63
C THR A 24 22.21 -5.19 20.69
N GLY A 25 21.55 -5.01 19.54
CA GLY A 25 20.09 -5.07 19.41
C GLY A 25 19.62 -6.47 19.02
N ASP A 26 18.88 -6.56 17.92
CA ASP A 26 18.35 -7.84 17.41
C ASP A 26 19.47 -8.64 16.71
N THR A 27 19.38 -9.97 16.76
CA THR A 27 20.27 -10.86 15.99
C THR A 27 19.86 -10.85 14.52
N GLU A 28 20.78 -10.44 13.64
CA GLU A 28 20.53 -10.30 12.21
C GLU A 28 21.44 -11.22 11.38
N ILE A 29 21.01 -11.53 10.15
CA ILE A 29 21.82 -12.22 9.15
C ILE A 29 21.73 -11.51 7.80
N ALA A 30 22.87 -11.39 7.11
CA ALA A 30 22.94 -10.83 5.77
C ALA A 30 24.01 -11.52 4.93
N ALA A 31 23.75 -11.62 3.62
CA ALA A 31 24.69 -12.08 2.61
C ALA A 31 25.12 -10.91 1.73
N VAL A 32 26.43 -10.79 1.50
CA VAL A 32 27.02 -9.88 0.50
C VAL A 32 27.31 -10.71 -0.74
N ILE A 33 26.65 -10.38 -1.85
CA ILE A 33 26.69 -11.15 -3.09
C ILE A 33 27.45 -10.33 -4.13
N VAL A 34 28.61 -10.85 -4.54
CA VAL A 34 29.49 -10.32 -5.57
C VAL A 34 29.86 -11.48 -6.48
N ASP A 35 29.35 -11.47 -7.71
CA ASP A 35 29.73 -12.51 -8.68
C ASP A 35 31.14 -12.25 -9.25
N GLY A 36 31.74 -13.30 -9.83
CA GLY A 36 33.13 -13.24 -10.31
C GLY A 36 33.30 -12.45 -11.62
N ALA A 37 32.27 -12.40 -12.46
CA ALA A 37 32.34 -11.79 -13.79
C ALA A 37 32.05 -10.29 -13.72
N ALA A 38 33.08 -9.47 -13.95
CA ALA A 38 33.00 -8.02 -13.92
C ALA A 38 33.02 -7.39 -15.31
N GLN A 39 32.23 -6.34 -15.52
CA GLN A 39 32.22 -5.54 -16.75
C GLN A 39 32.30 -4.05 -16.43
N SER A 40 33.12 -3.31 -17.16
CA SER A 40 33.11 -1.84 -17.13
C SER A 40 31.96 -1.30 -17.99
N MET A 41 31.03 -0.54 -17.39
CA MET A 41 29.84 0.00 -18.04
C MET A 41 29.50 1.40 -17.52
N ASP A 42 28.99 2.27 -18.40
CA ASP A 42 28.37 3.54 -18.00
C ASP A 42 26.88 3.32 -17.69
N LEU A 43 26.47 3.60 -16.46
CA LEU A 43 25.10 3.42 -15.99
C LEU A 43 24.18 4.61 -16.29
N GLY A 44 24.64 5.62 -17.03
CA GLY A 44 23.83 6.73 -17.52
C GLY A 44 24.33 8.13 -17.16
N ASN A 45 25.42 8.25 -16.42
CA ASN A 45 25.98 9.53 -15.96
C ASN A 45 27.31 9.89 -16.63
N GLY A 46 27.76 9.13 -17.64
CA GLY A 46 29.02 9.38 -18.34
C GLY A 46 30.25 8.79 -17.63
N VAL A 47 30.07 8.17 -16.46
CA VAL A 47 31.15 7.54 -15.69
C VAL A 47 31.03 6.03 -15.81
N LYS A 48 32.12 5.39 -16.26
CA LYS A 48 32.20 3.93 -16.29
C LYS A 48 32.50 3.38 -14.90
N VAL A 49 31.66 2.47 -14.44
CA VAL A 49 31.83 1.73 -13.18
C VAL A 49 31.94 0.23 -13.45
N ILE A 50 32.42 -0.52 -12.47
CA ILE A 50 32.41 -1.98 -12.53
C ILE A 50 31.02 -2.47 -12.17
N THR A 51 30.42 -3.25 -13.06
CA THR A 51 29.10 -3.88 -12.91
C THR A 51 29.23 -5.39 -12.93
N ARG A 52 28.21 -6.08 -12.41
CA ARG A 52 28.15 -7.53 -12.26
C ARG A 52 26.75 -8.05 -12.58
N LYS A 53 26.67 -9.30 -13.02
CA LYS A 53 25.42 -9.85 -13.55
C LYS A 53 24.34 -9.96 -12.49
N PHE A 54 24.65 -10.50 -11.32
CA PHE A 54 23.67 -10.78 -10.28
C PHE A 54 22.96 -9.51 -9.78
N ALA A 55 23.75 -8.51 -9.35
CA ALA A 55 23.21 -7.26 -8.82
C ALA A 55 22.42 -6.48 -9.88
N ARG A 56 22.94 -6.42 -11.12
CA ARG A 56 22.24 -5.82 -12.26
C ARG A 56 20.90 -6.48 -12.57
N ASP A 57 20.89 -7.81 -12.69
CA ASP A 57 19.69 -8.57 -13.00
C ASP A 57 18.65 -8.45 -11.88
N LEU A 58 19.09 -8.46 -10.62
CA LEU A 58 18.21 -8.25 -9.46
C LEU A 58 17.55 -6.87 -9.49
N ARG A 59 18.34 -5.79 -9.68
CA ARG A 59 17.79 -4.43 -9.75
C ARG A 59 16.82 -4.28 -10.92
N MET A 60 17.17 -4.80 -12.11
CA MET A 60 16.27 -4.78 -13.27
C MET A 60 14.95 -5.47 -12.96
N LYS A 61 14.98 -6.72 -12.46
CA LYS A 61 13.77 -7.47 -12.13
C LYS A 61 12.89 -6.73 -11.12
N LEU A 62 13.48 -6.17 -10.07
CA LEU A 62 12.74 -5.38 -9.07
C LEU A 62 12.08 -4.16 -9.69
N TRP A 63 12.81 -3.37 -10.46
CA TRP A 63 12.26 -2.18 -11.11
C TRP A 63 11.14 -2.53 -12.09
N ARG A 64 11.34 -3.54 -12.93
CA ARG A 64 10.32 -4.03 -13.86
C ARG A 64 9.06 -4.50 -13.13
N LYS A 65 9.22 -5.21 -11.99
CA LYS A 65 8.10 -5.58 -11.14
C LYS A 65 7.37 -4.35 -10.60
N PHE A 66 8.08 -3.36 -10.06
CA PHE A 66 7.48 -2.12 -9.55
C PHE A 66 6.84 -1.26 -10.63
N LEU A 67 7.34 -1.31 -11.86
CA LEU A 67 6.76 -0.63 -13.03
C LEU A 67 5.56 -1.37 -13.62
N GLY A 68 5.23 -2.57 -13.13
CA GLY A 68 4.14 -3.38 -13.66
C GLY A 68 4.46 -4.08 -14.98
N GLU A 69 5.74 -4.26 -15.31
CA GLU A 69 6.19 -4.96 -16.52
C GLU A 69 6.24 -6.49 -16.35
N GLU A 70 6.37 -6.97 -15.11
CA GLU A 70 6.47 -8.42 -14.79
C GLU A 70 5.15 -9.04 -14.33
N ILE A 71 4.00 -8.42 -14.63
CA ILE A 71 2.70 -9.01 -14.30
C ILE A 71 2.46 -10.24 -15.21
N SER A 72 2.48 -11.44 -14.63
CA SER A 72 2.32 -12.70 -15.38
C SER A 72 0.85 -13.05 -15.64
N LEU A 73 0.52 -13.24 -16.91
CA LEU A 73 -0.74 -13.80 -17.42
C LEU A 73 -0.54 -15.29 -17.69
N ASN A 74 -1.29 -16.18 -17.03
CA ASN A 74 -1.43 -17.60 -17.40
C ASN A 74 -2.75 -17.78 -18.18
N ASP A 75 -2.71 -18.26 -19.43
CA ASP A 75 -3.90 -18.46 -20.28
C ASP A 75 -4.78 -17.20 -20.44
N GLY A 76 -4.15 -16.02 -20.51
CA GLY A 76 -4.86 -14.73 -20.52
C GLY A 76 -5.49 -14.34 -19.18
N LYS A 77 -5.26 -15.13 -18.12
CA LYS A 77 -5.72 -14.89 -16.73
C LYS A 77 -4.49 -14.68 -15.84
N LEU A 78 -4.42 -13.54 -15.17
CA LEU A 78 -3.28 -13.23 -14.30
C LEU A 78 -3.14 -14.29 -13.16
N ARG A 79 -1.95 -14.66 -12.71
CA ARG A 79 -1.83 -15.46 -11.46
C ARG A 79 -2.02 -14.51 -10.28
N GLY A 80 -3.02 -14.75 -9.42
CA GLY A 80 -3.33 -13.87 -8.29
C GLY A 80 -2.19 -13.83 -7.26
N TYR A 81 -2.07 -12.72 -6.54
CA TYR A 81 -1.14 -12.58 -5.41
C TYR A 81 -1.61 -13.30 -4.13
N ALA A 82 -2.88 -13.75 -4.10
CA ALA A 82 -3.45 -14.57 -3.04
C ALA A 82 -4.13 -15.80 -3.67
N GLU A 83 -3.65 -17.00 -3.34
CA GLU A 83 -4.33 -18.26 -3.66
C GLU A 83 -5.42 -18.53 -2.61
N SER A 84 -6.49 -17.72 -2.61
CA SER A 84 -7.72 -18.10 -1.92
C SER A 84 -8.73 -18.61 -2.95
N ASN A 85 -9.01 -19.91 -2.92
CA ASN A 85 -10.05 -20.56 -3.74
C ASN A 85 -11.47 -19.96 -3.53
N ALA A 86 -11.64 -19.05 -2.57
CA ALA A 86 -12.90 -18.40 -2.21
C ALA A 86 -13.17 -17.08 -2.97
N THR A 87 -12.18 -16.50 -3.66
CA THR A 87 -12.34 -15.20 -4.33
C THR A 87 -11.75 -15.21 -5.73
N ARG A 88 -12.43 -14.57 -6.68
CA ARG A 88 -11.84 -14.29 -8.00
C ARG A 88 -10.50 -13.58 -7.77
N PRO A 89 -9.44 -13.94 -8.49
CA PRO A 89 -8.14 -13.32 -8.30
C PRO A 89 -8.27 -11.81 -8.55
N TYR A 90 -8.01 -11.03 -7.52
CA TYR A 90 -8.04 -9.57 -7.58
C TYR A 90 -6.65 -9.12 -8.00
N TYR A 91 -6.59 -8.38 -9.10
CA TYR A 91 -5.33 -7.86 -9.64
C TYR A 91 -5.26 -6.37 -9.38
N PRO A 92 -4.03 -5.80 -9.37
CA PRO A 92 -3.87 -4.37 -9.41
C PRO A 92 -4.72 -3.79 -10.55
N PRO A 93 -5.36 -2.64 -10.37
CA PRO A 93 -6.29 -2.10 -11.34
C PRO A 93 -5.58 -1.54 -12.58
N PHE A 94 -4.39 -1.99 -12.97
CA PHE A 94 -3.66 -1.54 -14.15
C PHE A 94 -3.20 -2.72 -15.01
N GLN A 95 -2.96 -2.45 -16.30
CA GLN A 95 -2.52 -3.46 -17.26
C GLN A 95 -1.01 -3.66 -17.21
N LYS A 96 -0.54 -4.80 -17.75
CA LYS A 96 0.89 -5.05 -17.91
C LYS A 96 1.50 -3.95 -18.79
N MET A 97 2.56 -3.32 -18.29
CA MET A 97 3.27 -2.27 -19.02
C MET A 97 4.31 -2.86 -19.97
N PRO A 98 4.56 -2.24 -21.13
CA PRO A 98 5.68 -2.60 -21.99
C PRO A 98 7.01 -2.34 -21.26
N PRO A 99 8.09 -3.10 -21.56
CA PRO A 99 9.36 -2.89 -20.90
C PRO A 99 9.98 -1.51 -21.19
N GLU A 100 10.32 -0.77 -20.14
CA GLU A 100 10.91 0.55 -20.28
C GLU A 100 12.43 0.51 -20.43
N SER A 101 12.94 1.29 -21.38
CA SER A 101 14.39 1.29 -21.70
C SER A 101 15.22 2.03 -20.65
N PHE A 102 14.64 3.00 -19.95
CA PHE A 102 15.34 3.77 -18.90
C PHE A 102 15.81 2.89 -17.74
N VAL A 103 15.16 1.73 -17.54
CA VAL A 103 15.54 0.73 -16.52
C VAL A 103 16.99 0.26 -16.71
N LEU A 104 17.56 0.36 -17.92
CA LEU A 104 18.94 -0.04 -18.20
C LEU A 104 19.99 0.97 -17.73
N ARG A 105 19.60 2.22 -17.47
CA ARG A 105 20.48 3.35 -17.16
C ARG A 105 20.10 3.99 -15.81
N PRO A 106 20.33 3.30 -14.68
CA PRO A 106 19.85 3.74 -13.37
C PRO A 106 20.47 5.06 -12.88
N ALA A 107 21.64 5.44 -13.38
CA ALA A 107 22.34 6.68 -13.01
C ALA A 107 21.99 7.89 -13.91
N ALA A 108 21.23 7.69 -14.99
CA ALA A 108 20.82 8.80 -15.86
C ALA A 108 19.80 9.71 -15.17
N SER A 109 19.90 11.02 -15.41
CA SER A 109 18.96 11.99 -14.87
C SER A 109 17.52 11.75 -15.34
N SER A 110 17.37 11.44 -16.63
CA SER A 110 16.07 11.09 -17.24
C SER A 110 15.41 9.90 -16.55
N THR A 111 16.19 8.95 -16.05
CA THR A 111 15.68 7.73 -15.41
C THR A 111 15.01 8.05 -14.08
N TRP A 112 15.71 8.67 -13.13
CA TRP A 112 15.09 8.96 -11.84
C TRP A 112 13.99 10.02 -11.94
N GLN A 113 14.07 10.93 -12.93
CA GLN A 113 12.99 11.89 -13.22
C GLN A 113 11.72 11.19 -13.70
N GLU A 114 11.82 10.20 -14.59
CA GLU A 114 10.66 9.45 -15.06
C GLU A 114 10.06 8.59 -13.94
N ILE A 115 10.90 7.96 -13.12
CA ILE A 115 10.47 7.23 -11.92
C ILE A 115 9.68 8.14 -10.98
N ARG A 116 10.19 9.34 -10.72
CA ARG A 116 9.53 10.33 -9.86
C ARG A 116 8.19 10.76 -10.44
N LYS A 117 8.15 11.06 -11.73
CA LYS A 117 6.92 11.41 -12.45
C LYS A 117 5.87 10.31 -12.33
N ILE A 118 6.25 9.04 -12.52
CA ILE A 118 5.34 7.90 -12.32
C ILE A 118 4.84 7.83 -10.88
N ALA A 119 5.74 7.99 -9.90
CA ALA A 119 5.39 7.94 -8.48
C ALA A 119 4.42 9.07 -8.07
N ASP A 120 4.64 10.28 -8.59
CA ASP A 120 3.78 11.45 -8.36
C ASP A 120 2.40 11.27 -9.02
N LEU A 121 2.37 10.77 -10.26
CA LEU A 121 1.12 10.46 -10.97
C LEU A 121 0.28 9.44 -10.21
N ASN A 122 0.91 8.33 -9.79
CA ASN A 122 0.23 7.29 -9.02
C ASN A 122 -0.27 7.81 -7.67
N MET A 123 0.52 8.63 -6.97
CA MET A 123 0.11 9.28 -5.73
C MET A 123 -1.14 10.14 -5.95
N ILE A 124 -1.16 10.97 -6.99
CA ILE A 124 -2.33 11.81 -7.34
C ILE A 124 -3.56 10.93 -7.62
N ALA A 125 -3.39 9.83 -8.36
CA ALA A 125 -4.48 8.91 -8.69
C ALA A 125 -5.03 8.20 -7.44
N TYR A 126 -4.16 7.70 -6.56
CA TYR A 126 -4.59 7.10 -5.29
C TYR A 126 -5.32 8.10 -4.41
N ARG A 127 -4.80 9.32 -4.25
CA ARG A 127 -5.41 10.39 -3.46
C ARG A 127 -6.76 10.84 -3.99
N ARG A 128 -6.92 10.82 -5.31
CA ARG A 128 -8.17 11.17 -5.97
C ARG A 128 -9.27 10.15 -5.69
N VAL A 129 -8.92 8.87 -5.51
CA VAL A 129 -9.89 7.80 -5.24
C VAL A 129 -10.10 7.59 -3.74
N PHE A 130 -9.00 7.45 -3.01
CA PHE A 130 -8.98 7.04 -1.62
C PHE A 130 -8.65 8.21 -0.71
N SER A 131 -9.24 8.16 0.48
CA SER A 131 -8.77 8.92 1.62
C SER A 131 -7.58 8.17 2.23
N ASN A 132 -6.45 8.14 1.53
CA ASN A 132 -5.28 7.36 1.97
C ASN A 132 -4.48 8.07 3.06
N THR A 133 -3.87 7.25 3.91
CA THR A 133 -2.82 7.67 4.84
C THR A 133 -1.60 6.77 4.58
N PRO A 134 -0.38 7.32 4.56
CA PRO A 134 -0.01 8.71 4.82
C PRO A 134 -0.30 9.68 3.66
N ASP A 135 -0.43 10.98 3.96
CA ASP A 135 -0.60 12.08 2.97
C ASP A 135 -0.05 13.41 3.52
N ASP A 136 0.56 14.24 2.67
CA ASP A 136 1.16 15.53 3.06
C ASP A 136 0.14 16.59 3.51
N SER A 137 -1.14 16.43 3.18
CA SER A 137 -2.22 17.29 3.69
C SER A 137 -2.57 17.02 5.16
N MET A 138 -2.07 15.93 5.74
CA MET A 138 -2.30 15.57 7.12
C MET A 138 -1.16 16.12 8.00
N ALA A 139 -1.35 17.28 8.62
CA ALA A 139 -0.34 17.85 9.51
C ALA A 139 -0.11 17.02 10.79
N ARG A 140 -1.04 16.12 11.13
CA ARG A 140 -1.03 15.30 12.35
C ARG A 140 -1.28 13.82 12.05
N TYR A 141 -0.72 12.94 12.88
CA TYR A 141 -0.92 11.49 12.79
C TYR A 141 -2.36 11.06 13.07
N ASP A 142 -3.05 11.74 13.98
CA ASP A 142 -4.44 11.44 14.35
C ASP A 142 -5.46 11.80 13.26
N ALA A 143 -5.06 12.54 12.22
CA ALA A 143 -5.91 12.86 11.07
C ALA A 143 -6.42 11.59 10.34
N VAL A 144 -5.68 10.47 10.43
CA VAL A 144 -6.10 9.17 9.89
C VAL A 144 -7.45 8.72 10.44
N PHE A 145 -7.76 9.07 11.69
CA PHE A 145 -8.98 8.64 12.36
C PHE A 145 -10.21 9.40 11.90
N ASN A 146 -10.04 10.58 11.30
CA ASN A 146 -11.15 11.38 10.79
C ASN A 146 -11.88 10.69 9.62
N MET A 147 -11.22 9.72 9.00
CA MET A 147 -11.74 8.99 7.83
C MET A 147 -12.59 7.77 8.24
N PHE A 148 -12.61 7.42 9.53
CA PHE A 148 -13.36 6.28 10.04
C PHE A 148 -14.65 6.71 10.76
N PRO A 149 -15.68 5.85 10.76
CA PRO A 149 -16.90 6.10 11.51
C PRO A 149 -16.64 6.43 12.99
N ALA A 150 -17.47 7.29 13.57
CA ALA A 150 -17.37 7.76 14.94
C ALA A 150 -18.65 7.51 15.75
N ALA A 151 -18.49 7.40 17.06
CA ALA A 151 -19.52 7.14 18.05
C ALA A 151 -19.90 8.37 18.88
N GLY A 152 -19.49 9.57 18.46
CA GLY A 152 -19.64 10.80 19.25
C GLY A 152 -18.34 11.20 19.94
N PHE A 153 -18.43 11.93 21.04
CA PHE A 153 -17.27 12.43 21.80
C PHE A 153 -17.26 11.84 23.21
N ASN A 154 -16.07 11.65 23.76
CA ASN A 154 -15.91 11.32 25.18
C ASN A 154 -16.03 12.59 26.05
N GLU A 155 -15.98 12.42 27.37
CA GLU A 155 -16.08 13.51 28.35
C GLU A 155 -14.99 14.58 28.21
N LYS A 156 -13.87 14.25 27.56
CA LYS A 156 -12.75 15.17 27.28
C LYS A 156 -12.87 15.86 25.92
N GLY A 157 -13.99 15.67 25.21
CA GLY A 157 -14.21 16.22 23.87
C GLY A 157 -13.44 15.51 22.76
N HIS A 158 -12.84 14.35 23.03
CA HIS A 158 -12.17 13.56 21.99
C HIS A 158 -13.18 12.67 21.27
N GLN A 159 -13.10 12.63 19.94
CA GLN A 159 -14.03 11.83 19.15
C GLN A 159 -13.77 10.33 19.36
N LEU A 160 -14.80 9.60 19.79
CA LEU A 160 -14.81 8.15 19.93
C LEU A 160 -14.93 7.53 18.54
N ARG A 161 -13.99 6.70 18.13
CA ARG A 161 -13.93 6.12 16.78
C ARG A 161 -14.33 4.65 16.80
N ARG A 162 -15.07 4.22 15.77
CA ARG A 162 -15.45 2.83 15.56
C ARG A 162 -14.63 2.27 14.40
N LEU A 163 -13.62 1.47 14.72
CA LEU A 163 -12.92 0.66 13.71
C LEU A 163 -13.72 -0.62 13.48
N TYR A 164 -14.71 -0.52 12.60
CA TYR A 164 -15.29 -1.71 11.98
C TYR A 164 -14.33 -2.25 10.91
N GLY A 165 -14.54 -3.49 10.45
CA GLY A 165 -13.92 -3.98 9.22
C GLY A 165 -14.40 -3.26 7.94
N GLN A 166 -14.94 -2.04 8.07
CA GLN A 166 -15.49 -1.25 7.00
C GLN A 166 -14.45 -0.23 6.53
N PRO A 167 -14.20 -0.12 5.21
CA PRO A 167 -13.25 0.85 4.68
C PRO A 167 -13.75 2.29 4.90
N PRO A 168 -12.84 3.28 4.97
CA PRO A 168 -13.20 4.69 4.98
C PRO A 168 -13.90 5.09 3.67
N ASP A 169 -14.68 6.17 3.72
CA ASP A 169 -15.30 6.76 2.53
C ASP A 169 -14.24 7.06 1.46
N LEU A 170 -14.56 6.70 0.21
CA LEU A 170 -13.83 7.20 -0.95
C LEU A 170 -14.03 8.71 -1.10
N GLN A 171 -13.24 9.34 -1.96
CA GLN A 171 -13.47 10.75 -2.31
C GLN A 171 -14.90 10.94 -2.86
N PRO A 172 -15.55 12.10 -2.63
CA PRO A 172 -16.97 12.31 -2.94
C PRO A 172 -17.37 11.94 -4.37
N GLU A 173 -16.47 12.15 -5.34
CA GLU A 173 -16.73 11.80 -6.74
C GLU A 173 -16.86 10.29 -7.00
N PHE A 174 -16.41 9.44 -6.08
CA PHE A 174 -16.50 7.97 -6.12
C PHE A 174 -17.48 7.40 -5.10
N MET A 175 -18.34 8.24 -4.52
CA MET A 175 -19.44 7.82 -3.66
C MET A 175 -20.74 7.73 -4.47
N ILE A 176 -21.60 6.75 -4.13
CA ILE A 176 -23.01 6.75 -4.55
C ILE A 176 -23.81 7.57 -3.52
N GLU A 177 -23.57 7.31 -2.25
CA GLU A 177 -24.16 7.99 -1.10
C GLU A 177 -23.04 8.25 -0.08
N PRO A 178 -22.80 9.48 0.39
CA PRO A 178 -21.79 9.77 1.40
C PRO A 178 -22.20 9.25 2.79
N SER A 179 -21.25 9.05 3.71
CA SER A 179 -21.57 8.82 5.11
C SER A 179 -22.27 10.03 5.74
N GLU A 180 -23.22 9.77 6.63
CA GLU A 180 -23.95 10.81 7.36
C GLU A 180 -23.40 10.97 8.78
N MET A 181 -23.01 12.20 9.12
CA MET A 181 -22.43 12.58 10.41
C MET A 181 -23.29 13.65 11.07
N VAL A 182 -23.75 13.38 12.30
CA VAL A 182 -24.46 14.37 13.13
C VAL A 182 -23.81 14.39 14.51
N ASP A 183 -23.41 15.57 14.98
CA ASP A 183 -22.78 15.79 16.29
C ASP A 183 -21.63 14.83 16.61
N GLY A 184 -20.80 14.52 15.60
CA GLY A 184 -19.64 13.63 15.73
C GLY A 184 -19.97 12.14 15.79
N VAL A 185 -21.22 11.76 15.59
CA VAL A 185 -21.69 10.37 15.45
C VAL A 185 -21.95 10.06 13.98
N THR A 186 -21.43 8.92 13.50
CA THR A 186 -21.81 8.37 12.20
C THR A 186 -23.15 7.67 12.32
N LEU A 187 -24.18 8.22 11.68
CA LEU A 187 -25.52 7.63 11.68
C LEU A 187 -25.63 6.52 10.66
N SER A 188 -25.11 6.76 9.46
CA SER A 188 -25.08 5.81 8.35
C SER A 188 -23.73 5.88 7.65
N VAL A 189 -23.23 4.73 7.21
CA VAL A 189 -21.99 4.66 6.43
C VAL A 189 -22.32 4.69 4.96
N GLY A 190 -21.55 5.47 4.20
CA GLY A 190 -21.73 5.70 2.79
C GLY A 190 -21.55 4.44 1.94
N ARG A 191 -22.03 4.54 0.70
CA ARG A 191 -21.95 3.49 -0.31
C ARG A 191 -21.02 3.90 -1.43
N HIS A 192 -19.95 3.12 -1.64
CA HIS A 192 -18.93 3.39 -2.65
C HIS A 192 -19.42 3.08 -4.07
N ASN A 193 -19.07 3.93 -5.03
CA ASN A 193 -19.17 3.65 -6.46
C ASN A 193 -17.92 2.91 -6.95
N VAL A 194 -17.81 1.63 -6.57
CA VAL A 194 -16.65 0.78 -6.89
C VAL A 194 -16.42 0.69 -8.39
N ALA A 195 -17.49 0.63 -9.20
CA ALA A 195 -17.37 0.56 -10.65
C ALA A 195 -16.67 1.80 -11.22
N LYS A 196 -17.04 3.00 -10.77
CA LYS A 196 -16.43 4.26 -11.19
C LYS A 196 -14.97 4.37 -10.73
N ALA A 197 -14.70 4.02 -9.47
CA ALA A 197 -13.33 4.02 -8.92
C ALA A 197 -12.42 3.07 -9.69
N MET A 198 -12.88 1.84 -9.94
CA MET A 198 -12.11 0.85 -10.69
C MET A 198 -11.95 1.24 -12.17
N ALA A 199 -12.95 1.87 -12.79
CA ALA A 199 -12.83 2.38 -14.16
C ALA A 199 -11.77 3.48 -14.26
N PHE A 200 -11.74 4.41 -13.30
CA PHE A 200 -10.71 5.45 -13.23
C PHE A 200 -9.31 4.87 -13.06
N MET A 201 -9.12 3.94 -12.10
CA MET A 201 -7.80 3.35 -11.85
C MET A 201 -7.31 2.45 -12.99
N LYS A 202 -8.22 1.86 -13.78
CA LYS A 202 -7.91 1.03 -14.97
C LYS A 202 -7.51 1.80 -16.21
N ASP A 203 -7.78 3.09 -16.26
CA ASP A 203 -7.22 3.93 -17.31
C ASP A 203 -5.72 4.08 -17.06
N GLN A 204 -4.91 3.57 -18.00
CA GLN A 204 -3.46 3.63 -17.90
C GLN A 204 -2.97 5.05 -17.73
N LYS A 205 -3.68 6.07 -18.22
CA LYS A 205 -3.30 7.48 -18.01
C LYS A 205 -3.18 7.88 -16.53
N ASN A 206 -3.83 7.14 -15.63
CA ASN A 206 -3.90 7.47 -14.22
C ASN A 206 -2.94 6.64 -13.36
N LEU A 207 -2.66 5.39 -13.71
CA LEU A 207 -1.91 4.49 -12.84
C LEU A 207 -0.93 3.60 -13.62
N HIS A 208 0.35 3.68 -13.25
CA HIS A 208 1.46 2.98 -13.88
C HIS A 208 2.31 2.24 -12.84
N GLY A 209 2.12 0.93 -12.70
CA GLY A 209 2.88 0.15 -11.72
C GLY A 209 2.50 0.50 -10.28
N PHE A 210 3.48 0.39 -9.38
CA PHE A 210 3.28 0.38 -7.92
C PHE A 210 4.02 1.49 -7.18
N TRP A 211 4.92 2.23 -7.84
CA TRP A 211 5.63 3.32 -7.16
C TRP A 211 4.68 4.46 -6.84
N VAL A 212 4.78 4.99 -5.63
CA VAL A 212 4.00 6.12 -5.13
C VAL A 212 4.96 7.01 -4.38
N SER A 213 4.86 8.33 -4.58
CA SER A 213 5.71 9.28 -3.87
C SER A 213 5.44 9.23 -2.37
N MET A 214 6.52 9.12 -1.58
CA MET A 214 6.42 9.08 -0.13
C MET A 214 6.09 10.49 0.39
N PRO A 215 5.02 10.66 1.19
CA PRO A 215 4.71 11.92 1.84
C PRO A 215 5.75 12.20 2.94
N LEU A 216 6.32 13.41 2.93
CA LEU A 216 7.37 13.85 3.85
C LEU A 216 6.88 14.87 4.89
N LEU A 217 5.70 15.46 4.66
CA LEU A 217 5.10 16.48 5.54
C LEU A 217 4.06 15.90 6.50
N TRP A 218 3.71 14.62 6.35
CA TRP A 218 2.80 13.95 7.28
C TRP A 218 3.36 13.97 8.70
N GLY A 219 2.61 14.56 9.63
CA GLY A 219 3.00 14.65 11.04
C GLY A 219 4.10 15.68 11.35
N HIS A 220 4.49 16.54 10.41
CA HIS A 220 5.56 17.53 10.59
C HIS A 220 5.33 18.50 11.78
N GLY A 221 4.08 18.74 12.18
CA GLY A 221 3.72 19.66 13.26
C GLY A 221 3.62 19.01 14.65
N MET A 222 4.18 17.81 14.87
CA MET A 222 4.03 17.07 16.11
C MET A 222 5.38 16.73 16.76
N ASP A 223 5.53 17.12 18.03
CA ASP A 223 6.72 16.80 18.84
C ASP A 223 6.65 15.37 19.43
N ASP A 224 5.43 14.85 19.67
CA ASP A 224 5.21 13.48 20.15
C ASP A 224 4.01 12.82 19.42
N PRO A 225 4.30 12.13 18.31
CA PRO A 225 3.32 11.34 17.55
C PRO A 225 2.58 10.28 18.37
N ALA A 226 3.31 9.61 19.28
CA ALA A 226 2.82 8.45 20.00
C ALA A 226 1.84 8.84 21.10
N ALA A 227 2.05 9.99 21.76
CA ALA A 227 1.14 10.51 22.77
C ALA A 227 -0.24 10.94 22.21
N ALA A 228 -0.31 11.28 20.93
CA ALA A 228 -1.55 11.72 20.28
C ALA A 228 -2.42 10.58 19.74
N MET A 229 -1.90 9.35 19.73
CA MET A 229 -2.68 8.19 19.32
C MET A 229 -3.76 7.87 20.37
N PRO A 230 -5.00 7.53 19.96
CA PRO A 230 -6.05 7.11 20.88
C PRO A 230 -5.56 5.94 21.73
N LYS A 231 -5.64 6.07 23.06
CA LYS A 231 -5.26 5.00 24.00
C LYS A 231 -6.25 3.83 24.00
N GLU A 232 -7.45 4.05 23.46
CA GLU A 232 -8.52 3.07 23.39
C GLU A 232 -9.08 3.03 21.97
N LEU A 233 -9.07 1.84 21.38
CA LEU A 233 -9.75 1.53 20.13
C LEU A 233 -10.92 0.61 20.46
N ILE A 234 -12.15 1.09 20.25
CA ILE A 234 -13.34 0.30 20.52
C ILE A 234 -13.66 -0.55 19.28
N ALA A 235 -13.42 -1.85 19.37
CA ALA A 235 -13.99 -2.82 18.46
C ALA A 235 -15.45 -3.06 18.87
N ALA A 236 -16.37 -2.26 18.34
CA ALA A 236 -17.81 -2.51 18.52
C ALA A 236 -18.32 -3.39 17.38
N ALA A 237 -19.19 -4.37 17.68
CA ALA A 237 -20.01 -4.99 16.64
C ALA A 237 -21.05 -3.96 16.15
N PRO A 238 -21.37 -3.91 14.84
CA PRO A 238 -22.42 -3.01 14.37
C PRO A 238 -23.74 -3.37 15.08
N ILE A 239 -24.43 -2.36 15.62
CA ILE A 239 -25.78 -2.55 16.14
C ILE A 239 -26.64 -2.88 14.92
N SER A 240 -27.18 -4.10 14.86
CA SER A 240 -28.02 -4.54 13.76
C SER A 240 -29.35 -3.79 13.80
N ILE A 241 -29.41 -2.62 13.16
CA ILE A 241 -30.69 -2.09 12.70
C ILE A 241 -30.98 -2.84 11.40
N SER A 242 -32.14 -3.50 11.34
CA SER A 242 -32.53 -4.38 10.25
C SER A 242 -32.65 -3.63 8.92
N THR A 243 -31.54 -3.45 8.22
CA THR A 243 -31.51 -3.13 6.79
C THR A 243 -30.70 -4.23 6.12
N GLY A 244 -31.41 -5.02 5.31
CA GLY A 244 -30.95 -6.29 4.79
C GLY A 244 -29.63 -6.23 4.03
N SER A 245 -28.88 -7.32 4.19
CA SER A 245 -27.87 -7.83 3.26
C SER A 245 -26.75 -6.87 2.84
N TYR A 246 -25.90 -6.47 3.78
CA TYR A 246 -24.55 -6.00 3.44
C TYR A 246 -23.55 -6.48 4.48
N LEU A 247 -23.05 -7.69 4.27
CA LEU A 247 -21.64 -8.07 4.44
C LEU A 247 -21.50 -9.55 4.08
N ALA A 248 -20.55 -9.85 3.21
CA ALA A 248 -20.12 -11.19 2.91
C ALA A 248 -19.45 -11.79 4.15
N SER A 249 -20.25 -12.35 5.05
CA SER A 249 -19.77 -13.32 6.04
C SER A 249 -19.63 -14.66 5.32
N SER A 250 -18.40 -15.08 5.02
CA SER A 250 -18.10 -16.47 4.74
C SER A 250 -18.25 -17.27 6.03
N GLY A 251 -19.49 -17.60 6.40
CA GLY A 251 -19.81 -18.58 7.43
C GLY A 251 -20.12 -19.91 6.77
N ARG A 252 -19.25 -20.91 6.94
CA ARG A 252 -19.60 -22.31 6.68
C ARG A 252 -20.75 -22.70 7.61
N SER A 253 -21.85 -23.15 7.03
CA SER A 253 -22.91 -23.85 7.74
C SER A 253 -22.38 -25.18 8.29
N SER A 254 -22.34 -25.33 9.61
CA SER A 254 -22.45 -26.63 10.27
C SER A 254 -23.76 -26.63 11.04
N SER A 255 -24.67 -27.50 10.60
CA SER A 255 -25.99 -27.75 11.20
C SER A 255 -25.87 -28.18 12.68
N PRO A 256 -26.92 -27.97 13.50
CA PRO A 256 -26.90 -28.31 14.91
C PRO A 256 -27.21 -29.80 15.08
N ASP A 257 -26.31 -30.54 15.73
CA ASP A 257 -26.66 -31.80 16.35
C ASP A 257 -27.19 -31.52 17.76
N GLN A 258 -28.45 -31.90 17.96
CA GLN A 258 -29.13 -31.86 19.24
C GLN A 258 -28.52 -32.91 20.16
N GLY A 259 -28.10 -32.50 21.35
CA GLY A 259 -27.89 -33.42 22.46
C GLY A 259 -29.24 -33.98 22.94
N VAL A 260 -29.28 -35.28 23.15
CA VAL A 260 -30.22 -35.92 24.08
C VAL A 260 -29.38 -36.79 25.00
N GLU A 261 -29.36 -36.43 26.28
CA GLU A 261 -28.91 -37.28 27.38
C GLU A 261 -29.96 -38.38 27.63
N ALA A 262 -29.51 -39.64 27.59
CA ALA A 262 -29.80 -40.73 28.53
C ALA A 262 -28.95 -41.95 28.14
#